data_AF-T1A4K4-F1
#
_entry.id   AF-T1A4K4-F1
#
_cell.length_a   1.000
_cell.length_b   1.000
_cell.length_c   1.000
_cell.angle_alpha   90.00
_cell.angle_beta   90.00
_cell.angle_gamma   90.00
#
_symmetry.space_group_name_H-M   'P 1'
#
loop_
_entity.id
_entity.type
_entity.pdbx_description
1 polymer ?
#
loop_
_entity_poly.entity_id
_entity_poly.type
_entity_poly.pdbx_seq_one_letter_code
_entity_poly.pdbx_strand_id
1 'polypeptide(L)'
;MKDLFGEIARIDDGLRSLEAKLDEGEQLSRKLVRLCGILITGMHRGSGTVDKELEEAKIMAVGLMKIEDANENMKVHALQEYAEAFIFYSIITKREVPGSEETGVGDKAYLLGMMDAVGELKKGRFSRRFTKNDVARA
;
A
#
# COMPACT_ATOMS: atom_id res chain seq x y z
N MET A 1 -39.46 -6.07 31.20
CA MET A 1 -38.04 -6.38 31.43
C MET A 1 -37.47 -6.77 30.08
N LYS A 2 -36.51 -6.01 29.53
CA LYS A 2 -35.86 -6.43 28.27
C LYS A 2 -35.21 -7.80 28.52
N ASP A 3 -35.36 -8.71 27.58
CA ASP A 3 -34.71 -10.02 27.64
C ASP A 3 -33.19 -9.81 27.59
N LEU A 4 -32.54 -9.99 28.74
CA LEU A 4 -31.11 -9.80 28.92
C LEU A 4 -30.32 -10.75 28.00
N PHE A 5 -30.81 -11.98 27.81
CA PHE A 5 -30.14 -12.97 26.97
C PHE A 5 -30.23 -12.59 25.49
N GLY A 6 -31.39 -12.10 25.03
CA GLY A 6 -31.57 -11.56 23.67
C GLY A 6 -30.68 -10.35 23.37
N GLU A 7 -30.51 -9.42 24.32
CA GLU A 7 -29.59 -8.28 24.13
C GLU A 7 -28.12 -8.72 24.10
N ILE A 8 -27.71 -9.68 24.93
CA ILE A 8 -26.34 -10.24 24.90
C ILE A 8 -26.07 -10.93 23.56
N ALA A 9 -27.00 -11.76 23.06
CA ALA A 9 -26.83 -12.45 21.78
C ALA A 9 -26.69 -11.48 20.61
N ARG A 10 -27.51 -10.42 20.56
CA ARG A 10 -27.41 -9.37 19.54
C ARG A 10 -26.04 -8.66 19.56
N ILE A 11 -25.49 -8.43 20.75
CA ILE A 11 -24.18 -7.80 20.90
C ILE A 11 -23.06 -8.76 20.46
N ASP A 12 -23.11 -10.04 20.85
CA ASP A 12 -22.13 -11.05 20.44
C ASP A 12 -22.06 -11.19 18.92
N ASP A 13 -23.21 -11.28 18.26
CA ASP A 13 -23.29 -11.34 16.78
C ASP A 13 -22.68 -10.10 16.12
N GLY A 14 -22.95 -8.92 16.68
CA GLY A 14 -22.37 -7.66 16.22
C GLY A 14 -20.85 -7.62 16.37
N LEU A 15 -20.31 -8.07 17.50
CA LEU A 15 -18.87 -8.14 17.75
C LEU A 15 -18.17 -9.12 16.82
N ARG A 16 -18.74 -10.31 16.60
CA ARG A 16 -18.21 -11.30 15.64
C ARG A 16 -18.14 -10.74 14.22
N SER A 17 -19.18 -10.02 13.80
CA SER A 17 -19.18 -9.38 12.48
C SER A 17 -18.11 -8.29 12.36
N LEU A 18 -17.85 -7.54 13.44
CA LEU A 18 -16.81 -6.52 13.46
C LEU A 18 -15.41 -7.15 13.42
N GLU A 19 -15.18 -8.19 14.23
CA GLU A 19 -13.93 -8.95 14.25
C GLU A 19 -13.59 -9.49 12.86
N ALA A 20 -14.56 -10.10 12.16
CA ALA A 20 -14.35 -10.62 10.81
C ALA A 20 -13.89 -9.54 9.81
N LYS A 21 -14.47 -8.34 9.87
CA LYS A 21 -14.09 -7.21 9.01
C LYS A 21 -12.71 -6.66 9.34
N LEU A 22 -12.36 -6.59 10.63
CA LEU A 22 -11.04 -6.17 11.09
C LEU A 22 -9.97 -7.14 10.60
N ASP A 23 -10.20 -8.45 10.75
CA ASP A 23 -9.29 -9.49 10.28
C ASP A 23 -9.11 -9.46 8.76
N GLU A 24 -10.19 -9.27 8.00
CA GLU A 24 -10.13 -9.10 6.55
C GLU A 24 -9.26 -7.89 6.16
N GLY A 25 -9.50 -6.74 6.79
CA GLY A 25 -8.73 -5.52 6.57
C GLY A 25 -7.26 -5.68 6.89
N GLU A 26 -6.93 -6.37 7.98
CA GLU A 26 -5.54 -6.62 8.39
C GLU A 26 -4.82 -7.54 7.41
N GLN A 27 -5.46 -8.65 7.01
CA GLN A 27 -4.88 -9.57 6.05
C GLN A 27 -4.64 -8.91 4.70
N LEU A 28 -5.59 -8.11 4.23
CA LEU A 28 -5.49 -7.39 2.95
C LEU A 28 -4.40 -6.31 3.00
N SER A 29 -4.35 -5.53 4.09
CA SER A 29 -3.31 -4.53 4.34
C SER A 29 -1.90 -5.15 4.30
N ARG A 30 -1.67 -6.24 5.04
CA ARG A 30 -0.36 -6.93 5.05
C ARG A 30 0.03 -7.50 3.70
N LYS A 31 -0.94 -8.00 2.92
CA LYS A 31 -0.70 -8.49 1.54
C LYS A 31 -0.31 -7.34 0.62
N LEU A 32 -1.04 -6.23 0.67
CA LEU A 32 -0.77 -5.04 -0.13
C LEU A 32 0.62 -4.46 0.14
N VAL A 33 0.98 -4.24 1.41
CA VAL A 33 2.31 -3.72 1.79
C VAL A 33 3.43 -4.63 1.26
N ARG A 34 3.29 -5.95 1.40
CA ARG A 34 4.28 -6.90 0.88
C ARG A 34 4.43 -6.80 -0.63
N LEU A 35 3.32 -6.70 -1.36
CA LEU A 35 3.32 -6.58 -2.81
C LEU A 35 3.96 -5.26 -3.26
N CYS A 36 3.73 -4.16 -2.54
CA CYS A 36 4.39 -2.86 -2.79
C CYS A 36 5.91 -2.96 -2.63
N GLY A 37 6.40 -3.67 -1.59
CA GLY A 37 7.83 -3.93 -1.42
C GLY A 37 8.44 -4.77 -2.55
N ILE A 38 7.70 -5.75 -3.08
CA ILE A 38 8.09 -6.54 -4.25
C ILE A 38 8.16 -5.65 -5.50
N LEU A 39 7.15 -4.81 -5.72
CA LEU A 39 7.07 -3.85 -6.83
C LEU A 39 8.26 -2.89 -6.84
N ILE A 40 8.52 -2.20 -5.71
CA ILE A 40 9.62 -1.25 -5.58
C ILE A 40 10.96 -1.95 -5.85
N THR A 41 11.17 -3.12 -5.26
CA THR A 41 12.39 -3.92 -5.50
C THR A 41 12.52 -4.36 -6.96
N GLY A 42 11.41 -4.80 -7.57
CA GLY A 42 11.34 -5.22 -8.97
C GLY A 42 11.67 -4.07 -9.91
N MET A 43 11.11 -2.89 -9.66
CA MET A 43 11.38 -1.65 -10.40
C MET A 43 12.85 -1.24 -10.31
N HIS A 44 13.48 -1.30 -9.14
CA HIS A 44 14.91 -1.01 -8.99
C HIS A 44 15.80 -1.98 -9.77
N ARG A 45 15.39 -3.25 -9.88
CA ARG A 45 16.13 -4.31 -10.58
C ARG A 45 15.82 -4.39 -12.07
N GLY A 46 14.81 -3.66 -12.56
CA GLY A 46 14.32 -3.77 -13.93
C GLY A 46 13.64 -5.11 -14.24
N SER A 47 12.89 -5.67 -13.28
CA SER A 47 12.08 -6.88 -13.50
C SER A 47 10.96 -6.62 -14.51
N GLY A 48 10.63 -7.63 -15.33
CA GLY A 48 9.53 -7.56 -16.30
C GLY A 48 8.14 -7.89 -15.75
N THR A 49 8.00 -8.22 -14.46
CA THR A 49 6.71 -8.62 -13.84
C THR A 49 5.94 -7.47 -13.20
N VAL A 50 6.52 -6.27 -13.17
CA VAL A 50 6.04 -5.11 -12.42
C VAL A 50 4.61 -4.70 -12.82
N ASP A 51 4.26 -4.77 -14.11
CA ASP A 51 2.92 -4.36 -14.57
C ASP A 51 1.81 -5.23 -13.97
N LYS A 52 2.04 -6.54 -13.88
CA LYS A 52 1.07 -7.49 -13.32
C LYS A 52 0.92 -7.28 -11.81
N GLU A 53 2.03 -7.12 -11.12
CA GLU A 53 2.06 -6.87 -9.68
C GLU A 53 1.37 -5.54 -9.33
N LEU A 54 1.49 -4.53 -10.18
CA LEU A 54 0.86 -3.22 -9.98
C LEU A 54 -0.66 -3.30 -10.12
N GLU A 55 -1.15 -4.05 -11.11
CA GLU A 55 -2.59 -4.27 -11.29
C GLU A 55 -3.18 -5.04 -10.10
N GLU A 56 -2.47 -6.06 -9.60
CA GLU A 56 -2.87 -6.78 -8.39
C GLU A 56 -2.89 -5.86 -7.15
N ALA A 57 -1.89 -5.00 -6.99
CA ALA A 57 -1.84 -4.02 -5.91
C ALA A 57 -2.99 -3.02 -6.00
N LYS A 58 -3.36 -2.58 -7.21
CA LYS A 58 -4.51 -1.68 -7.44
C LYS A 58 -5.81 -2.33 -7.00
N ILE A 59 -6.04 -3.60 -7.36
CA ILE A 59 -7.23 -4.35 -6.93
C ILE A 59 -7.28 -4.45 -5.41
N MET A 60 -6.14 -4.76 -4.76
CA MET A 60 -6.06 -4.85 -3.29
C MET A 60 -6.31 -3.50 -2.61
N ALA A 61 -5.77 -2.40 -3.15
CA ALA A 61 -5.98 -1.05 -2.61
C ALA A 61 -7.47 -0.65 -2.68
N VAL A 62 -8.12 -0.91 -3.83
CA VAL A 62 -9.58 -0.68 -3.98
C VAL A 62 -10.38 -1.56 -3.02
N GLY A 63 -9.98 -2.82 -2.84
CA GLY A 63 -10.60 -3.71 -1.85
C GLY A 63 -10.50 -3.17 -0.43
N LEU A 64 -9.31 -2.70 -0.04
CA LEU A 64 -9.04 -2.17 1.29
C LEU A 64 -9.84 -0.88 1.56
N MET A 65 -9.98 0.00 0.56
CA MET A 65 -10.77 1.22 0.68
C MET A 65 -12.24 0.94 1.03
N LYS A 66 -12.81 -0.15 0.51
CA LYS A 66 -14.21 -0.53 0.72
C LYS A 66 -14.50 -1.11 2.11
N ILE A 67 -13.48 -1.43 2.91
CA ILE A 67 -13.67 -1.96 4.27
C ILE A 67 -13.87 -0.79 5.22
N GLU A 68 -15.13 -0.48 5.57
CA GLU A 68 -15.50 0.67 6.41
C GLU A 68 -14.99 0.55 7.85
N ASP A 69 -15.11 -0.65 8.45
CA ASP A 69 -14.79 -0.89 9.86
C ASP A 69 -13.32 -1.26 10.13
N ALA A 70 -12.44 -1.09 9.14
CA ALA A 70 -11.02 -1.39 9.31
C ALA A 70 -10.28 -0.30 10.10
N ASN A 71 -9.19 -0.69 10.77
CA ASN A 71 -8.34 0.24 11.50
C ASN A 71 -7.76 1.32 10.55
N GLU A 72 -8.20 2.56 10.74
CA GLU A 72 -7.87 3.68 9.85
C GLU A 72 -6.36 3.93 9.70
N ASN A 73 -5.58 3.82 10.79
CA ASN A 73 -4.13 4.02 10.72
C ASN A 73 -3.46 2.93 9.88
N MET A 74 -3.92 1.69 10.03
CA MET A 74 -3.43 0.57 9.24
C MET A 74 -3.83 0.70 7.77
N LYS A 75 -5.06 1.15 7.47
CA LYS A 75 -5.50 1.42 6.10
C LYS A 75 -4.64 2.50 5.47
N VAL A 76 -4.47 3.64 6.13
CA VAL A 76 -3.68 4.76 5.62
C VAL A 76 -2.24 4.33 5.36
N HIS A 77 -1.62 3.56 6.25
CA HIS A 77 -0.27 3.04 6.04
C HIS A 77 -0.17 2.16 4.78
N ALA A 78 -1.07 1.19 4.62
CA ALA A 78 -1.02 0.32 3.44
C ALA A 78 -1.30 1.06 2.12
N LEU A 79 -2.18 2.07 2.16
CA LEU A 79 -2.48 2.91 1.01
C LEU A 79 -1.34 3.88 0.69
N GLN A 80 -0.59 4.34 1.70
CA GLN A 80 0.63 5.13 1.52
C GLN A 80 1.69 4.33 0.76
N GLU A 81 1.95 3.09 1.18
CA GLU A 81 2.91 2.17 0.51
C GLU A 81 2.51 1.89 -0.95
N TYR A 82 1.20 1.73 -1.20
CA TYR A 82 0.68 1.59 -2.56
C TYR A 82 0.86 2.87 -3.38
N ALA A 83 0.56 4.04 -2.80
CA ALA A 83 0.75 5.32 -3.47
C ALA A 83 2.22 5.54 -3.84
N GLU A 84 3.15 5.21 -2.94
CA GLU A 84 4.58 5.24 -3.23
C GLU A 84 4.93 4.38 -4.45
N ALA A 85 4.53 3.09 -4.43
CA ALA A 85 4.81 2.16 -5.53
C ALA A 85 4.19 2.63 -6.85
N PHE A 86 2.95 3.14 -6.84
CA PHE A 86 2.25 3.60 -8.03
C PHE A 86 2.87 4.88 -8.62
N ILE A 87 3.23 5.84 -7.77
CA ILE A 87 3.90 7.09 -8.18
C ILE A 87 5.28 6.76 -8.74
N PHE A 88 6.05 5.92 -8.04
CA PHE A 88 7.37 5.50 -8.49
C PHE A 88 7.29 4.82 -9.86
N TYR A 89 6.37 3.87 -10.04
CA TYR A 89 6.08 3.23 -11.31
C TYR A 89 5.79 4.25 -12.41
N SER A 90 4.84 5.16 -12.17
CA SER A 90 4.39 6.14 -13.17
C SER A 90 5.52 7.08 -13.61
N ILE A 91 6.40 7.47 -12.68
CA ILE A 91 7.55 8.32 -12.99
C ILE A 91 8.59 7.55 -13.83
N ILE A 92 8.85 6.27 -13.54
CA ILE A 92 9.86 5.51 -14.27
C ILE A 92 9.37 5.05 -15.65
N THR A 93 8.08 4.71 -15.81
CA THR A 93 7.51 4.17 -17.05
C THR A 93 6.89 5.24 -17.93
N LYS A 94 6.06 6.12 -17.35
CA LYS A 94 5.29 7.15 -18.07
C LYS A 94 5.93 8.54 -18.05
N ARG A 95 6.94 8.78 -17.20
CA ARG A 95 7.57 10.10 -17.00
C ARG A 95 6.61 11.17 -16.48
N GLU A 96 5.61 10.75 -15.72
CA GLU A 96 4.55 11.61 -15.20
C GLU A 96 4.33 11.36 -13.70
N VAL A 97 3.90 12.40 -12.97
CA VAL A 97 3.45 12.29 -11.58
C VAL A 97 1.92 12.17 -11.61
N PRO A 98 1.35 11.00 -11.23
CA PRO A 98 -0.09 10.79 -11.26
C PRO A 98 -0.77 11.60 -10.16
N GLY A 99 -2.01 12.05 -10.35
CA GLY A 99 -2.78 12.76 -9.32
C GLY A 99 -3.37 11.85 -8.24
N SER A 100 -3.83 12.39 -7.12
CA SER A 100 -4.44 11.60 -6.03
C SER A 100 -5.72 10.87 -6.45
N GLU A 101 -6.47 11.44 -7.37
CA GLU A 101 -7.65 10.79 -7.96
C GLU A 101 -7.29 9.59 -8.83
N GLU A 102 -6.18 9.65 -9.57
CA GLU A 102 -5.72 8.54 -10.42
C GLU A 102 -5.25 7.34 -9.57
N THR A 103 -4.63 7.61 -8.42
CA THR A 103 -4.18 6.56 -7.50
C THR A 103 -5.34 5.96 -6.69
N GLY A 104 -6.40 6.72 -6.43
CA GLY A 104 -7.59 6.24 -5.73
C GLY A 104 -7.42 6.03 -4.22
N VAL A 105 -6.36 6.56 -3.60
CA VAL A 105 -6.06 6.35 -2.16
C VAL A 105 -6.48 7.50 -1.24
N GLY A 106 -7.01 8.59 -1.79
CA GLY A 106 -7.30 9.82 -1.05
C GLY A 106 -6.05 10.64 -0.71
N ASP A 107 -6.26 11.92 -0.44
CA ASP A 107 -5.16 12.92 -0.41
C ASP A 107 -4.12 12.66 0.68
N LYS A 108 -4.54 12.18 1.85
CA LYS A 108 -3.62 11.92 2.98
C LYS A 108 -2.61 10.83 2.64
N ALA A 109 -3.07 9.66 2.21
CA ALA A 109 -2.18 8.55 1.85
C ALA A 109 -1.33 8.88 0.62
N TYR A 110 -1.93 9.58 -0.36
CA TYR A 110 -1.23 10.02 -1.55
C TYR A 110 -0.06 10.96 -1.23
N LEU A 111 -0.28 11.99 -0.41
CA LEU A 111 0.77 12.94 -0.07
C LEU A 111 1.93 12.27 0.69
N LEU A 112 1.61 11.36 1.62
CA LEU A 112 2.62 10.58 2.34
C LEU A 112 3.42 9.70 1.37
N GLY A 113 2.75 8.92 0.53
CA GLY A 113 3.43 8.03 -0.42
C GLY A 113 4.23 8.78 -1.48
N MET A 114 3.81 9.99 -1.86
CA MET A 114 4.59 10.86 -2.74
C MET A 114 5.93 11.25 -2.12
N MET A 115 5.95 11.57 -0.83
CA MET A 115 7.19 11.93 -0.13
C MET A 115 8.17 10.75 -0.10
N ASP A 116 7.66 9.54 0.13
CA ASP A 116 8.49 8.33 0.15
C ASP A 116 8.99 7.97 -1.27
N ALA A 117 8.15 8.12 -2.30
CA ALA A 117 8.54 7.89 -3.70
C ALA A 117 9.70 8.79 -4.14
N VAL A 118 9.78 10.02 -3.65
CA VAL A 118 10.93 10.91 -3.88
C VAL A 118 12.22 10.30 -3.30
N GLY A 119 12.13 9.66 -2.13
CA GLY A 119 13.22 8.90 -1.52
C GLY A 119 13.69 7.73 -2.38
N GLU A 120 12.76 6.95 -2.94
CA GLU A 120 13.08 5.81 -3.82
C GLU A 120 13.71 6.24 -5.15
N LEU A 121 13.23 7.33 -5.76
CA LEU A 121 13.86 7.91 -6.94
C LEU A 121 15.31 8.32 -6.68
N LYS A 122 15.60 8.89 -5.50
CA LYS A 122 16.97 9.23 -5.09
C LYS A 122 17.81 7.97 -4.88
N LYS A 123 17.25 6.93 -4.24
CA LYS A 123 17.94 5.64 -4.02
C LYS A 123 18.34 4.97 -5.33
N GLY A 124 17.46 4.95 -6.33
CA GLY A 124 17.76 4.39 -7.66
C GLY A 124 18.88 5.15 -8.41
N ARG A 125 19.01 6.47 -8.19
CA ARG A 125 20.13 7.25 -8.73
C ARG A 125 21.44 7.01 -8.01
N PHE A 126 21.39 6.87 -6.68
CA PHE A 126 22.58 6.62 -5.86
C PHE A 126 23.17 5.23 -6.11
N SER A 127 22.33 4.19 -6.18
CA SER A 127 22.76 2.81 -6.43
C SER A 127 23.40 2.62 -7.81
N ARG A 128 22.98 3.37 -8.83
CA ARG A 128 23.62 3.37 -10.16
C ARG A 128 24.98 4.06 -10.21
N ARG A 129 25.26 4.98 -9.27
CA ARG A 129 26.47 5.83 -9.30
C ARG A 129 27.61 5.30 -8.43
N PHE A 130 27.30 4.49 -7.43
CA PHE A 130 28.28 3.76 -6.62
C PHE A 130 28.20 2.29 -6.97
N THR A 131 29.04 1.85 -7.90
CA THR A 131 29.27 0.42 -8.08
C THR A 131 30.24 -0.05 -6.99
N LYS A 132 30.24 -1.35 -6.64
CA LYS A 132 31.17 -1.91 -5.64
C LYS A 132 32.65 -1.54 -5.86
N ASN A 133 33.03 -1.11 -7.06
CA ASN A 133 34.38 -0.64 -7.39
C ASN A 133 34.74 0.74 -6.83
N ASP A 134 33.78 1.57 -6.45
CA ASP A 134 34.06 2.93 -5.96
C ASP A 134 34.46 2.93 -4.48
N VAL A 135 33.95 1.97 -3.70
CA VAL A 135 34.30 1.80 -2.27
C VAL A 135 35.69 1.18 -2.09
N ALA A 136 36.19 0.44 -3.08
CA ALA A 136 37.54 -0.11 -3.07
C ALA A 136 38.64 0.93 -3.42
N ARG A 137 38.25 2.17 -3.75
CA ARG A 137 39.14 3.25 -4.20
C ARG A 137 39.11 4.50 -3.31
N ALA A 138 38.37 4.47 -2.20
CA ALA A 138 38.36 5.52 -1.17
C ALA A 138 39.16 5.04 0.05
#